data_AF-A0A2N2T8C8-F1
#
_entry.id   AF-A0A2N2T8C8-F1
#
_cell.length_a   1.000
_cell.length_b   1.000
_cell.length_c   1.000
_cell.angle_alpha   90.00
_cell.angle_beta   90.00
_cell.angle_gamma   90.00
#
_symmetry.space_group_name_H-M   'P 1'
#
loop_
_entity.id
_entity.type
_entity.pdbx_description
1 polymer ?
#
loop_
_entity_poly.entity_id
_entity_poly.type
_entity_poly.pdbx_seq_one_letter_code
_entity_poly.pdbx_strand_id
1 'polypeptide(L)'
;MEFKAWNWIVGSGLYMDDIAAVVRRALLETLLLGLAILATISAVGYAVARSVRQQLGGDPAFAMQAMNEVARGNLGVDVGQPSKGSLLFALHEMVASLRGTVSQVRSATDSINTASMEIASGNQDLSARTEQAASNLEETAASMEELTSTVRQSADAARQANQLASSAAEIAARGGQVVGQVVTTMDEINQSSKKISDIIGVIDGIAFQTNIL
;
A
#
# COMPACT_ATOMS: atom_id res chain seq x y z
N MET A 1 115.18 29.54 -81.96
CA MET A 1 115.18 28.42 -80.99
C MET A 1 113.78 28.31 -80.44
N GLU A 2 112.97 27.42 -80.99
CA GLU A 2 111.62 27.10 -80.49
C GLU A 2 111.73 26.13 -79.30
N PHE A 3 111.07 26.44 -78.19
CA PHE A 3 110.78 25.46 -77.13
C PHE A 3 109.29 25.15 -77.13
N LYS A 4 108.98 23.85 -77.23
CA LYS A 4 107.66 23.25 -77.44
C LYS A 4 106.93 23.08 -76.10
N ALA A 5 105.71 23.59 -75.98
CA ALA A 5 104.87 23.40 -74.79
C ALA A 5 104.42 21.94 -74.66
N TRP A 6 104.74 21.28 -73.54
CA TRP A 6 104.22 19.95 -73.20
C TRP A 6 102.88 20.08 -72.49
N ASN A 7 101.83 19.58 -73.12
CA ASN A 7 100.48 19.51 -72.57
C ASN A 7 100.34 18.18 -71.79
N TRP A 8 100.60 18.20 -70.48
CA TRP A 8 100.41 17.03 -69.62
C TRP A 8 98.97 16.98 -69.11
N ILE A 9 98.28 15.87 -69.35
CA ILE A 9 97.01 15.53 -68.70
C ILE A 9 97.33 14.41 -67.68
N VAL A 10 97.22 14.73 -66.39
CA VAL A 10 97.33 13.75 -65.29
C VAL A 10 95.98 13.07 -65.14
N GLY A 11 95.82 11.89 -65.73
CA GLY A 11 94.68 11.01 -65.49
C GLY A 11 94.90 10.27 -64.17
N SER A 12 94.23 10.69 -63.09
CA SER A 12 94.20 9.91 -61.85
C SER A 12 93.42 8.61 -62.11
N GLY A 13 94.12 7.48 -62.17
CA GLY A 13 93.52 6.15 -62.23
C GLY A 13 92.85 5.79 -60.91
N LEU A 14 91.67 6.33 -60.65
CA LEU A 14 90.73 5.70 -59.72
C LEU A 14 90.18 4.48 -60.45
N TYR A 15 90.66 3.29 -60.07
CA TYR A 15 90.08 2.03 -60.55
C TYR A 15 88.61 2.02 -60.17
N MET A 16 87.71 1.96 -61.16
CA MET A 16 86.26 1.89 -60.94
C MET A 16 85.87 0.72 -60.00
N ASP A 17 86.70 -0.31 -59.89
CA ASP A 17 86.49 -1.48 -59.04
C ASP A 17 86.56 -1.18 -57.54
N ASP A 18 87.46 -0.31 -57.07
CA ASP A 18 87.57 0.05 -55.64
C ASP A 18 86.38 0.91 -55.20
N ILE A 19 85.94 1.82 -56.07
CA ILE A 19 84.74 2.64 -55.84
C ILE A 19 83.51 1.73 -55.79
N ALA A 20 83.40 0.74 -56.69
CA ALA A 20 82.29 -0.20 -56.69
C ALA A 20 82.25 -1.06 -55.41
N ALA A 21 83.40 -1.48 -54.87
CA ALA A 21 83.46 -2.28 -53.64
C ALA A 21 83.06 -1.48 -52.39
N VAL A 22 83.52 -0.23 -52.26
CA VAL A 22 83.15 0.67 -51.15
C VAL A 22 81.68 1.05 -51.22
N VAL A 23 81.18 1.39 -52.41
CA VAL A 23 79.75 1.69 -52.62
C VAL A 23 78.88 0.48 -52.29
N ARG A 24 79.25 -0.75 -52.71
CA ARG A 24 78.51 -1.97 -52.35
C ARG A 24 78.47 -2.23 -50.85
N ARG A 25 79.58 -2.05 -50.12
CA ARG A 25 79.60 -2.20 -48.66
C ARG A 25 78.73 -1.16 -47.96
N ALA A 26 78.83 0.12 -48.34
CA ALA A 26 78.00 1.18 -47.79
C ALA A 26 76.49 0.97 -48.09
N LEU A 27 76.16 0.47 -49.29
CA LEU A 27 74.78 0.11 -49.64
C LEU A 27 74.27 -1.08 -48.82
N LEU A 28 75.08 -2.11 -48.57
CA LEU A 28 74.70 -3.24 -47.74
C LEU A 28 74.51 -2.83 -46.27
N GLU A 29 75.40 -2.01 -45.70
CA GLU A 29 75.29 -1.53 -44.32
C GLU A 29 74.04 -0.66 -44.11
N THR A 30 73.76 0.28 -45.01
CA THR A 30 72.56 1.13 -44.95
C THR A 30 71.28 0.32 -45.14
N LEU A 31 71.28 -0.69 -46.01
CA LEU A 31 70.15 -1.59 -46.21
C LEU A 31 69.91 -2.49 -45.00
N LEU A 32 70.97 -3.03 -44.37
CA LEU A 32 70.87 -3.82 -43.15
C LEU A 32 70.34 -2.99 -41.97
N LEU A 33 70.82 -1.74 -41.81
CA LEU A 33 70.29 -0.81 -40.81
C LEU A 33 68.80 -0.49 -41.06
N GLY A 34 68.43 -0.24 -42.31
CA GLY A 34 67.03 -0.01 -42.69
C GLY A 34 66.13 -1.21 -42.36
N LEU A 35 66.57 -2.43 -42.69
CA LEU A 35 65.86 -3.66 -42.35
C LEU A 35 65.78 -3.89 -40.84
N ALA A 36 66.84 -3.59 -40.09
CA ALA A 36 66.84 -3.71 -38.63
C ALA A 36 65.83 -2.74 -37.99
N ILE A 37 65.73 -1.51 -38.49
CA ILE A 37 64.72 -0.54 -38.04
C ILE A 37 63.31 -1.01 -38.37
N LEU A 38 63.07 -1.49 -39.60
CA LEU A 38 61.76 -2.04 -39.98
C LEU A 38 61.36 -3.26 -39.13
N ALA A 39 62.32 -4.14 -38.84
CA ALA A 39 62.09 -5.31 -38.00
C ALA A 39 61.75 -4.91 -36.55
N THR A 40 62.47 -3.94 -35.98
CA THR A 40 62.20 -3.46 -34.61
C THR A 40 60.85 -2.75 -34.50
N ILE A 41 60.49 -1.88 -35.47
CA ILE A 41 59.16 -1.24 -35.52
C ILE A 41 58.06 -2.30 -35.63
N SER A 42 58.23 -3.30 -36.51
CA SER A 42 57.25 -4.38 -36.67
C SER A 42 57.11 -5.23 -35.41
N ALA A 43 58.22 -5.53 -34.73
CA ALA A 43 58.22 -6.30 -33.49
C ALA A 43 57.52 -5.54 -32.36
N VAL A 44 57.80 -4.24 -32.19
CA VAL A 44 57.13 -3.38 -31.19
C VAL A 44 55.63 -3.26 -31.52
N GLY A 45 55.28 -2.99 -32.78
CA GLY A 45 53.89 -2.92 -33.21
C GLY A 45 53.12 -4.22 -32.92
N TYR A 46 53.74 -5.37 -33.21
CA TYR A 46 53.16 -6.67 -32.90
C TYR A 46 53.03 -6.92 -31.39
N ALA A 47 54.04 -6.57 -30.60
CA ALA A 47 54.02 -6.72 -29.15
C ALA A 47 52.91 -5.87 -28.50
N VAL A 48 52.75 -4.61 -28.93
CA VAL A 48 51.67 -3.72 -28.46
C VAL A 48 50.31 -4.27 -28.88
N ALA A 49 50.14 -4.64 -30.16
CA ALA A 49 48.88 -5.21 -30.65
C ALA A 49 48.51 -6.53 -29.96
N ARG A 50 49.50 -7.32 -29.54
CA ARG A 50 49.29 -8.53 -28.74
C ARG A 50 48.91 -8.20 -27.30
N SER A 51 49.60 -7.25 -26.68
CA SER A 51 49.32 -6.82 -25.30
C SER A 51 47.91 -6.24 -25.17
N VAL A 52 47.49 -5.36 -26.09
CA VAL A 52 46.14 -4.77 -26.11
C VAL A 52 45.07 -5.85 -26.28
N ARG A 53 45.25 -6.79 -27.22
CA ARG A 53 44.29 -7.91 -27.40
C ARG A 53 44.18 -8.79 -26.15
N GLN A 54 45.28 -9.04 -25.45
CA GLN A 54 45.25 -9.80 -24.19
C GLN A 54 44.55 -9.04 -23.06
N GLN A 55 44.76 -7.73 -22.93
CA GLN A 55 44.09 -6.91 -21.92
C GLN A 55 42.60 -6.72 -22.21
N LEU A 56 42.21 -6.62 -23.47
CA LEU A 56 40.79 -6.57 -23.87
C LEU A 56 40.11 -7.92 -23.70
N GLY A 57 40.86 -9.02 -23.84
CA GLY A 57 40.33 -10.39 -23.72
C GLY A 57 39.61 -10.88 -24.97
N GLY A 58 39.72 -10.15 -26.09
CA GLY A 58 39.00 -10.43 -27.33
C GLY A 58 39.09 -9.30 -28.36
N ASP A 59 38.15 -9.28 -29.29
CA ASP A 59 38.04 -8.24 -30.33
C ASP A 59 37.51 -6.91 -29.73
N PRO A 60 38.24 -5.79 -29.88
CA PRO A 60 37.76 -4.48 -29.45
C PRO A 60 36.39 -4.09 -30.02
N ALA A 61 36.10 -4.46 -31.27
CA ALA A 61 34.83 -4.12 -31.92
C ALA A 61 33.65 -4.79 -31.21
N PHE A 62 33.84 -6.05 -30.79
CA PHE A 62 32.85 -6.80 -30.04
C PHE A 62 32.59 -6.17 -28.65
N ALA A 63 33.64 -5.78 -27.94
CA ALA A 63 33.51 -5.11 -26.64
C ALA A 63 32.67 -3.83 -26.75
N MET A 64 32.96 -2.99 -27.76
CA MET A 64 32.20 -1.76 -28.01
C MET A 64 30.74 -2.05 -28.36
N GLN A 65 30.49 -3.06 -29.18
CA GLN A 65 29.12 -3.45 -29.54
C GLN A 65 28.35 -3.95 -28.32
N ALA A 66 28.94 -4.84 -27.52
CA ALA A 66 28.33 -5.35 -26.29
C ALA A 66 28.03 -4.23 -25.29
N MET A 67 28.97 -3.29 -25.09
CA MET A 67 28.75 -2.12 -24.24
C MET A 67 27.60 -1.23 -24.75
N ASN A 68 27.51 -1.01 -26.06
CA ASN A 68 26.44 -0.20 -26.64
C ASN A 68 25.06 -0.89 -26.51
N GLU A 69 24.99 -2.21 -26.64
CA GLU A 69 23.77 -2.97 -26.37
C GLU A 69 23.34 -2.85 -24.89
N VAL A 70 24.29 -3.01 -23.97
CA VAL A 70 24.04 -2.84 -22.52
C VAL A 70 23.59 -1.42 -22.20
N ALA A 71 24.22 -0.40 -22.80
CA ALA A 71 23.83 1.00 -22.63
C ALA A 71 22.41 1.30 -23.14
N ARG A 72 21.93 0.55 -24.14
CA ARG A 72 20.55 0.61 -24.63
C ARG A 72 19.57 -0.21 -23.79
N GLY A 73 20.03 -0.83 -22.70
CA GLY A 73 19.23 -1.68 -21.82
C GLY A 73 19.10 -3.12 -22.32
N ASN A 74 19.75 -3.49 -23.43
CA ASN A 74 19.79 -4.87 -23.87
C ASN A 74 20.82 -5.65 -23.06
N LEU A 75 20.39 -6.11 -21.89
CA LEU A 75 21.16 -7.03 -21.07
C LEU A 75 21.10 -8.46 -21.61
N GLY A 76 20.54 -8.75 -22.79
CA GLY A 76 20.52 -10.10 -23.37
C GLY A 76 21.82 -10.52 -24.05
N VAL A 77 22.80 -9.61 -24.16
CA VAL A 77 24.05 -9.86 -24.90
C VAL A 77 24.91 -10.97 -24.27
N ASP A 78 25.32 -11.94 -25.08
CA ASP A 78 26.27 -12.97 -24.65
C ASP A 78 27.70 -12.44 -24.79
N VAL A 79 28.34 -12.12 -23.66
CA VAL A 79 29.73 -11.63 -23.61
C VAL A 79 30.74 -12.80 -23.68
N GLY A 80 30.26 -14.04 -23.77
CA GLY A 80 31.09 -15.25 -23.80
C GLY A 80 31.82 -15.50 -22.47
N GLN A 81 32.92 -16.25 -22.54
CA GLN A 81 33.81 -16.55 -21.40
C GLN A 81 35.19 -15.91 -21.60
N PRO A 82 35.30 -14.58 -21.43
CA PRO A 82 36.55 -13.86 -21.61
C PRO A 82 37.58 -14.23 -20.54
N SER A 83 38.86 -13.98 -20.85
CA SER A 83 39.95 -14.27 -19.92
C SER A 83 39.85 -13.41 -18.66
N LYS A 84 40.04 -14.03 -17.49
CA LYS A 84 40.04 -13.31 -16.20
C LYS A 84 41.01 -12.13 -16.21
N GLY A 85 40.58 -11.00 -15.65
CA GLY A 85 41.37 -9.76 -15.61
C GLY A 85 41.35 -8.95 -16.92
N SER A 86 40.61 -9.40 -17.94
CA SER A 86 40.38 -8.60 -19.15
C SER A 86 39.20 -7.63 -19.00
N LEU A 87 39.16 -6.61 -19.86
CA LEU A 87 38.01 -5.70 -19.97
C LEU A 87 36.70 -6.44 -20.23
N LEU A 88 36.70 -7.41 -21.15
CA LEU A 88 35.51 -8.21 -21.44
C LEU A 88 35.04 -9.02 -20.23
N PHE A 89 35.95 -9.49 -19.38
CA PHE A 89 35.58 -10.17 -18.14
C PHE A 89 34.88 -9.23 -17.15
N ALA A 90 35.40 -8.02 -16.95
CA ALA A 90 34.72 -7.01 -16.15
C ALA A 90 33.34 -6.62 -16.73
N LEU A 91 33.23 -6.54 -18.06
CA LEU A 91 31.96 -6.31 -18.75
C LEU A 91 30.98 -7.48 -18.51
N HIS A 92 31.44 -8.73 -18.59
CA HIS A 92 30.62 -9.91 -18.30
C HIS A 92 30.06 -9.88 -16.88
N GLU A 93 30.90 -9.58 -15.87
CA GLU A 93 30.46 -9.46 -14.47
C GLU A 93 29.46 -8.30 -14.29
N MET A 94 29.70 -7.15 -14.92
CA MET A 94 28.79 -6.01 -14.88
C MET A 94 27.41 -6.38 -15.47
N VAL A 95 27.38 -7.04 -16.64
CA VAL A 95 26.13 -7.46 -17.27
C VAL A 95 25.40 -8.48 -16.40
N ALA A 96 26.11 -9.45 -15.81
CA ALA A 96 25.52 -10.42 -14.91
C ALA A 96 24.90 -9.74 -13.67
N SER A 97 25.60 -8.79 -13.06
CA SER A 97 25.10 -8.03 -11.91
C SER A 97 23.86 -7.20 -12.27
N LEU A 98 23.90 -6.46 -13.39
CA LEU A 98 22.76 -5.69 -13.87
C LEU A 98 21.54 -6.57 -14.18
N ARG A 99 21.74 -7.75 -14.80
CA ARG A 99 20.67 -8.73 -15.00
C ARG A 99 20.04 -9.16 -13.68
N GLY A 100 20.87 -9.44 -12.67
CA GLY A 100 20.42 -9.80 -11.33
C GLY A 100 19.57 -8.69 -10.70
N THR A 101 20.06 -7.45 -10.72
CA THR A 101 19.32 -6.30 -10.20
C THR A 101 17.99 -6.08 -10.93
N VAL A 102 17.99 -6.10 -12.26
CA VAL A 102 16.76 -5.94 -13.06
C VAL A 102 15.77 -7.08 -12.80
N SER A 103 16.25 -8.32 -12.67
CA SER A 103 15.39 -9.46 -12.30
C SER A 103 14.76 -9.28 -10.92
N GLN A 104 15.53 -8.79 -9.94
CA GLN A 104 15.02 -8.57 -8.59
C GLN A 104 14.00 -7.43 -8.56
N VAL A 105 14.24 -6.34 -9.29
CA VAL A 105 13.27 -5.24 -9.46
C VAL A 105 11.99 -5.73 -10.12
N ARG A 106 12.09 -6.57 -11.16
CA ARG A 106 10.92 -7.17 -11.82
C ARG A 106 10.12 -8.04 -10.85
N SER A 107 10.76 -8.95 -10.14
CA SER A 107 10.09 -9.79 -9.15
C SER A 107 9.41 -8.96 -8.05
N ALA A 108 10.09 -7.92 -7.55
CA ALA A 108 9.49 -7.02 -6.57
C ALA A 108 8.26 -6.28 -7.13
N THR A 109 8.31 -5.84 -8.39
CA THR A 109 7.19 -5.17 -9.06
C THR A 109 6.01 -6.13 -9.25
N ASP A 110 6.26 -7.38 -9.62
CA ASP A 110 5.21 -8.41 -9.76
C ASP A 110 4.54 -8.70 -8.40
N SER A 111 5.33 -8.77 -7.32
CA SER A 111 4.81 -8.91 -5.95
C SER A 111 3.99 -7.69 -5.51
N ILE A 112 4.45 -6.47 -5.79
CA ILE A 112 3.72 -5.23 -5.50
C ILE A 112 2.40 -5.19 -6.27
N ASN A 113 2.40 -5.59 -7.54
CA ASN A 113 1.19 -5.63 -8.36
C ASN A 113 0.17 -6.63 -7.78
N THR A 114 0.64 -7.82 -7.38
CA THR A 114 -0.20 -8.83 -6.74
C THR A 114 -0.80 -8.30 -5.43
N ALA A 115 0.02 -7.74 -4.54
CA ALA A 115 -0.44 -7.17 -3.28
C ALA A 115 -1.43 -6.01 -3.49
N SER A 116 -1.21 -5.20 -4.53
CA SER A 116 -2.10 -4.08 -4.86
C SER A 116 -3.48 -4.57 -5.33
N MET A 117 -3.54 -5.65 -6.10
CA MET A 117 -4.81 -6.28 -6.50
C MET A 117 -5.55 -6.88 -5.30
N GLU A 118 -4.83 -7.52 -4.37
CA GLU A 118 -5.41 -8.04 -3.12
C GLU A 118 -5.98 -6.90 -2.25
N ILE A 119 -5.24 -5.79 -2.10
CA ILE A 119 -5.71 -4.58 -1.40
C ILE A 119 -6.96 -4.01 -2.07
N ALA A 120 -6.97 -3.90 -3.41
CA ALA A 120 -8.10 -3.37 -4.14
C ALA A 120 -9.37 -4.24 -3.92
N SER A 121 -9.23 -5.56 -3.99
CA SER A 121 -10.31 -6.50 -3.70
C SER A 121 -10.77 -6.41 -2.24
N GLY A 122 -9.83 -6.32 -1.29
CA GLY A 122 -10.15 -6.17 0.13
C GLY A 122 -10.88 -4.87 0.45
N ASN A 123 -10.49 -3.76 -0.20
CA ASN A 123 -11.18 -2.48 -0.06
C ASN A 123 -12.60 -2.51 -0.63
N GLN A 124 -12.83 -3.23 -1.72
CA GLN A 124 -14.19 -3.40 -2.27
C GLN A 124 -15.09 -4.18 -1.30
N ASP A 125 -14.59 -5.28 -0.72
CA ASP A 125 -15.34 -6.03 0.32
C ASP A 125 -15.61 -5.17 1.56
N LEU A 126 -14.60 -4.43 2.03
CA LEU A 126 -14.76 -3.53 3.18
C LEU A 126 -15.78 -2.42 2.90
N SER A 127 -15.78 -1.84 1.70
CA SER A 127 -16.77 -0.84 1.29
C SER A 127 -18.18 -1.43 1.33
N ALA A 128 -18.39 -2.60 0.72
CA ALA A 128 -19.68 -3.28 0.72
C ALA A 128 -20.18 -3.60 2.14
N ARG A 129 -19.28 -4.06 3.02
CA ARG A 129 -19.60 -4.31 4.43
C ARG A 129 -19.90 -3.04 5.21
N THR A 130 -19.25 -1.93 4.87
CA THR A 130 -19.50 -0.62 5.48
C THR A 130 -20.86 -0.08 5.05
N GLU A 131 -21.22 -0.22 3.77
CA GLU A 131 -22.55 0.11 3.24
C GLU A 131 -23.64 -0.73 3.92
N GLN A 132 -23.42 -2.04 4.07
CA GLN A 132 -24.35 -2.90 4.80
C GLN A 132 -24.49 -2.50 6.27
N ALA A 133 -23.37 -2.17 6.93
CA ALA A 133 -23.39 -1.72 8.32
C ALA A 133 -24.15 -0.39 8.47
N ALA A 134 -23.98 0.54 7.53
CA ALA A 134 -24.74 1.79 7.49
C ALA A 134 -26.25 1.52 7.33
N SER A 135 -26.63 0.64 6.39
CA SER A 135 -28.03 0.25 6.20
C SER A 135 -28.64 -0.40 7.46
N ASN A 136 -27.90 -1.26 8.15
CA ASN A 136 -28.37 -1.87 9.40
C ASN A 136 -28.50 -0.83 10.52
N LEU A 137 -27.62 0.17 10.56
CA LEU A 137 -27.72 1.28 11.50
C LEU A 137 -28.93 2.18 11.22
N GLU A 138 -29.26 2.43 9.95
CA GLU A 138 -30.47 3.14 9.56
C GLU A 138 -31.74 2.40 10.01
N GLU A 139 -31.80 1.07 9.80
CA GLU A 139 -32.92 0.24 10.27
C GLU A 139 -33.03 0.24 11.80
N THR A 140 -31.88 0.19 12.49
CA THR A 140 -31.83 0.28 13.96
C THR A 140 -32.32 1.65 14.44
N ALA A 141 -31.92 2.74 13.77
CA ALA A 141 -32.37 4.08 14.10
C ALA A 141 -33.87 4.24 13.91
N ALA A 142 -34.43 3.75 12.79
CA ALA A 142 -35.87 3.75 12.53
C ALA A 142 -36.64 2.93 13.60
N SER A 143 -36.12 1.75 13.97
CA SER A 143 -36.68 0.93 15.04
C SER A 143 -36.67 1.66 16.39
N MET A 144 -35.62 2.43 16.67
CA MET A 144 -35.52 3.25 17.89
C MET A 144 -36.50 4.42 17.89
N GLU A 145 -36.81 5.01 16.73
CA GLU A 145 -37.85 6.03 16.60
C GLU A 145 -39.24 5.45 16.90
N GLU A 146 -39.55 4.27 16.35
CA GLU A 146 -40.82 3.57 16.60
C GLU A 146 -40.96 3.16 18.08
N LEU A 147 -39.89 2.63 18.68
CA LEU A 147 -39.85 2.33 20.11
C LEU A 147 -40.07 3.58 20.96
N THR A 148 -39.42 4.70 20.60
CA THR A 148 -39.59 5.97 21.32
C THR A 148 -41.03 6.47 21.22
N SER A 149 -41.67 6.34 20.06
CA SER A 149 -43.09 6.66 19.88
C SER A 149 -43.99 5.81 20.78
N THR A 150 -43.75 4.50 20.80
CA THR A 150 -44.50 3.54 21.63
C THR A 150 -44.33 3.81 23.13
N VAL A 151 -43.12 4.16 23.56
CA VAL A 151 -42.84 4.55 24.95
C VAL A 151 -43.56 5.84 25.33
N ARG A 152 -43.60 6.85 24.44
CA ARG A 152 -44.39 8.08 24.68
C ARG A 152 -45.87 7.78 24.83
N GLN A 153 -46.43 6.97 23.93
CA GLN A 153 -47.84 6.57 24.00
C GLN A 153 -48.15 5.81 25.30
N SER A 154 -47.24 4.93 25.73
CA SER A 154 -47.37 4.20 27.00
C SER A 154 -47.35 5.12 28.21
N ALA A 155 -46.48 6.14 28.20
CA ALA A 155 -46.41 7.14 29.25
C ALA A 155 -47.70 7.99 29.33
N ASP A 156 -48.25 8.39 28.19
CA ASP A 156 -49.52 9.15 28.14
C ASP A 156 -50.71 8.29 28.56
N ALA A 157 -50.74 7.01 28.19
CA ALA A 157 -51.75 6.06 28.67
C ALA A 157 -51.68 5.88 30.20
N ALA A 158 -50.46 5.75 30.76
CA ALA A 158 -50.26 5.67 32.20
C ALA A 158 -50.73 6.94 32.94
N ARG A 159 -50.47 8.12 32.37
CA ARG A 159 -51.00 9.39 32.91
C ARG A 159 -52.52 9.44 32.91
N GLN A 160 -53.16 9.04 31.82
CA GLN A 160 -54.63 8.99 31.72
C GLN A 160 -55.21 7.98 32.72
N ALA A 161 -54.62 6.79 32.84
CA ALA A 161 -55.03 5.79 33.83
C ALA A 161 -54.93 6.33 35.25
N ASN A 162 -53.85 7.04 35.58
CA ASN A 162 -53.68 7.67 36.90
C ASN A 162 -54.75 8.74 37.17
N GLN A 163 -55.09 9.58 36.19
CA GLN A 163 -56.18 10.56 36.31
C GLN A 163 -57.53 9.88 36.54
N LEU A 164 -57.84 8.84 35.77
CA LEU A 164 -59.08 8.09 35.91
C LEU A 164 -59.18 7.42 37.28
N ALA A 165 -58.09 6.80 37.76
CA ALA A 165 -58.02 6.21 39.09
C ALA A 165 -58.22 7.25 40.20
N SER A 166 -57.61 8.44 40.08
CA SER A 166 -57.82 9.54 41.03
C SER A 166 -59.28 10.02 41.06
N SER A 167 -59.91 10.14 39.89
CA SER A 167 -61.32 10.53 39.79
C SER A 167 -62.24 9.47 40.40
N ALA A 168 -61.98 8.18 40.14
CA ALA A 168 -62.71 7.07 40.74
C ALA A 168 -62.58 7.06 42.27
N ALA A 169 -61.38 7.32 42.80
CA ALA A 169 -61.14 7.43 44.23
C ALA A 169 -61.93 8.60 44.86
N GLU A 170 -61.99 9.76 44.19
CA GLU A 170 -62.79 10.91 44.64
C GLU A 170 -64.29 10.61 44.64
N ILE A 171 -64.80 9.91 43.62
CA ILE A 171 -66.20 9.47 43.56
C ILE A 171 -66.49 8.47 44.67
N ALA A 172 -65.60 7.49 44.90
CA ALA A 172 -65.74 6.52 45.99
C ALA A 172 -65.74 7.19 47.37
N ALA A 173 -64.89 8.21 47.58
CA ALA A 173 -64.86 8.99 48.82
C ALA A 173 -66.20 9.72 49.06
N ARG A 174 -66.75 10.38 48.04
CA ARG A 174 -68.07 11.01 48.11
C ARG A 174 -69.19 9.99 48.36
N GLY A 175 -69.14 8.84 47.69
CA GLY A 175 -70.06 7.74 47.94
C GLY A 175 -70.01 7.25 49.39
N GLY A 176 -68.80 7.14 49.95
CA GLY A 176 -68.59 6.83 51.37
C GLY A 176 -69.23 7.84 52.32
N GLN A 177 -69.16 9.14 52.01
CA GLN A 177 -69.84 10.18 52.79
C GLN A 177 -71.36 10.03 52.76
N VAL A 178 -71.93 9.76 51.58
CA VAL A 178 -73.39 9.55 51.41
C VAL A 178 -73.85 8.31 52.18
N VAL A 179 -73.12 7.19 52.07
CA VAL A 179 -73.43 5.97 52.84
C VAL A 179 -73.32 6.23 54.35
N GLY A 180 -72.31 6.99 54.78
CA GLY A 180 -72.19 7.43 56.18
C GLY A 180 -73.42 8.19 56.66
N GLN A 181 -73.93 9.13 55.85
CA GLN A 181 -75.15 9.86 56.16
C GLN A 181 -76.38 8.95 56.26
N VAL A 182 -76.51 7.97 55.36
CA VAL A 182 -77.60 6.97 55.41
C VAL A 182 -77.54 6.14 56.70
N VAL A 183 -76.34 5.73 57.12
CA VAL A 183 -76.15 4.98 58.39
C VAL A 183 -76.58 5.84 59.59
N THR A 184 -76.19 7.13 59.64
CA THR A 184 -76.64 8.04 60.69
C THR A 184 -78.17 8.18 60.73
N THR A 185 -78.81 8.37 59.58
CA THR A 185 -80.29 8.45 59.52
C THR A 185 -80.95 7.14 59.95
N MET A 186 -80.38 5.98 59.60
CA MET A 186 -80.91 4.69 60.07
C MET A 186 -80.77 4.50 61.59
N ASP A 187 -79.70 5.03 62.20
CA ASP A 187 -79.56 5.04 63.66
C ASP A 187 -80.62 5.93 64.33
N GLU A 188 -80.86 7.13 63.79
CA GLU A 188 -81.92 8.04 64.26
C GLU A 188 -83.33 7.41 64.15
N ILE A 189 -83.60 6.70 63.05
CA ILE A 189 -84.84 5.93 62.86
C ILE A 189 -84.95 4.81 63.91
N ASN A 190 -83.86 4.09 64.19
CA ASN A 190 -83.82 3.03 65.20
C ASN A 190 -84.11 3.59 66.60
N GLN A 191 -83.47 4.69 66.98
CA GLN A 191 -83.70 5.37 68.26
C GLN A 191 -85.15 5.85 68.40
N SER A 192 -85.70 6.43 67.32
CA SER A 192 -87.10 6.88 67.30
C SER A 192 -88.06 5.70 67.44
N SER A 193 -87.78 4.59 66.77
CA SER A 193 -88.57 3.35 66.87
C SER A 193 -88.55 2.76 68.28
N LYS A 194 -87.41 2.80 68.98
CA LYS A 194 -87.31 2.40 70.40
C LYS A 194 -88.18 3.28 71.29
N LYS A 195 -88.11 4.61 71.13
CA LYS A 195 -88.98 5.53 71.88
C LYS A 195 -90.47 5.24 71.64
N ILE A 196 -90.86 4.95 70.39
CA ILE A 196 -92.23 4.54 70.07
C ILE A 196 -92.59 3.24 70.79
N SER A 197 -91.70 2.25 70.78
CA SER A 197 -91.90 0.99 71.51
C SER A 197 -92.07 1.21 73.01
N ASP A 198 -91.28 2.10 73.62
CA ASP A 198 -91.39 2.45 75.03
C ASP A 198 -92.74 3.11 75.33
N ILE A 199 -93.20 4.02 74.46
CA ILE A 199 -94.52 4.66 74.57
C ILE A 199 -95.65 3.63 74.42
N ILE A 200 -95.57 2.73 73.44
CA ILE A 200 -96.54 1.65 73.27
C ILE A 200 -96.56 0.77 74.52
N GLY A 201 -95.41 0.44 75.11
CA GLY A 201 -95.35 -0.29 76.37
C GLY A 201 -96.06 0.42 77.52
N VAL A 202 -95.93 1.75 77.63
CA VAL A 202 -96.69 2.55 78.60
C VAL A 202 -98.18 2.54 78.28
N ILE A 203 -98.58 2.67 77.01
CA ILE A 203 -99.99 2.62 76.58
C ILE A 203 -100.59 1.25 76.92
N ASP A 204 -99.87 0.16 76.66
CA ASP A 204 -100.32 -1.20 76.96
C ASP A 204 -100.48 -1.41 78.49
N GLY A 205 -99.57 -0.81 79.28
CA GLY A 205 -99.71 -0.73 80.73
C GLY A 205 -100.96 0.04 81.20
N ILE A 206 -101.27 1.18 80.58
CA ILE A 206 -102.49 1.97 80.86
C ILE A 206 -103.75 1.20 80.44
N ALA A 207 -103.71 0.56 79.27
CA ALA A 207 -104.81 -0.25 78.76
C ALA A 207 -105.12 -1.42 79.69
N PHE A 208 -104.09 -2.10 80.21
CA PHE A 208 -104.26 -3.13 81.24
C PHE A 208 -104.90 -2.54 82.50
N GLN A 209 -104.38 -1.42 83.05
CA GLN A 209 -104.96 -0.76 84.23
C GLN A 209 -106.43 -0.37 84.03
N THR A 210 -106.81 0.08 82.84
CA THR A 210 -108.20 0.46 82.52
C THR A 210 -109.14 -0.75 82.44
N ASN A 211 -108.62 -1.93 82.09
CA ASN A 211 -109.40 -3.16 81.98
C ASN A 211 -109.65 -3.87 83.33
N ILE A 212 -108.86 -3.56 84.37
CA ILE A 212 -109.01 -4.12 85.74
C ILE A 212 -109.74 -3.19 86.73
N LEU A 213 -110.13 -1.99 86.29
CA LEU A 213 -110.96 -1.02 87.01
C LEU A 213 -112.44 -1.19 86.63
#